data_AF-A0A243REI3-F1
#
_entry.id   AF-A0A243REI3-F1
#
_cell.length_a   1.000
_cell.length_b   1.000
_cell.length_c   1.000
_cell.angle_alpha   90.00
_cell.angle_beta   90.00
_cell.angle_gamma   90.00
#
_symmetry.space_group_name_H-M   'P 1'
#
loop_
_entity.id
_entity.type
_entity.pdbx_description
1 polymer ?
#
loop_
_entity_poly.entity_id
_entity_poly.type
_entity_poly.pdbx_seq_one_letter_code
_entity_poly.pdbx_strand_id
1 'polypeptide(L)' 'MSDDEWNDIMHSAKQGECGPWTCPECDEYTVHSGERFEQGHVVEYSLMCFGCEAEVVAPA' A
#
# COMPACT_ATOMS: atom_id res chain seq x y z
N MET A 1 -2.78 -8.84 14.41
CA MET A 1 -3.08 -9.76 13.31
C MET A 1 -3.27 -8.88 12.10
N SER A 2 -2.19 -8.28 11.58
CA SER A 2 -2.30 -7.11 10.68
C SER A 2 -1.29 -7.10 9.53
N ASP A 3 -0.21 -7.88 9.59
CA ASP A 3 0.81 -7.88 8.53
C ASP A 3 0.37 -8.62 7.27
N ASP A 4 -0.48 -9.66 7.42
CA ASP A 4 -0.91 -10.51 6.30
C ASP A 4 -1.83 -9.76 5.33
N GLU A 5 -2.77 -8.96 5.83
CA GLU A 5 -3.72 -8.21 4.99
C GLU A 5 -3.04 -7.04 4.26
N TRP A 6 -2.10 -6.35 4.91
CA TRP A 6 -1.28 -5.34 4.25
C TRP A 6 -0.43 -5.94 3.14
N ASN A 7 0.14 -7.13 3.34
CA ASN A 7 0.91 -7.83 2.31
C ASN A 7 0.05 -8.21 1.10
N ASP A 8 -1.19 -8.65 1.31
CA ASP A 8 -2.12 -8.95 0.21
C ASP A 8 -2.41 -7.70 -0.64
N ILE A 9 -2.72 -6.57 0.02
CA ILE A 9 -2.92 -5.29 -0.67
C ILE A 9 -1.65 -4.86 -1.41
N MET A 10 -0.49 -5.05 -0.80
CA MET A 10 0.81 -4.70 -1.39
C MET A 10 1.10 -5.54 -2.63
N HIS A 11 0.76 -6.83 -2.61
CA HIS A 11 0.86 -7.71 -3.76
C HIS A 11 -0.07 -7.29 -4.90
N SER A 12 -1.29 -6.86 -4.60
CA SER A 12 -2.23 -6.29 -5.58
C SER A 12 -1.69 -4.99 -6.19
N ALA A 13 -1.19 -4.07 -5.37
CA ALA A 13 -0.61 -2.83 -5.83
C ALA A 13 0.60 -3.06 -6.77
N LYS A 14 1.50 -4.00 -6.42
CA LYS A 14 2.63 -4.39 -7.28
C LYS A 14 2.20 -5.05 -8.59
N GLN A 15 1.01 -5.65 -8.65
CA GLN A 15 0.44 -6.23 -9.89
C GLN A 15 -0.28 -5.19 -10.76
N GLY A 16 -0.32 -3.92 -10.33
CA GLY A 16 -0.94 -2.82 -11.06
C GLY A 16 -2.41 -2.62 -10.76
N GLU A 17 -2.94 -3.20 -9.69
CA GLU A 17 -4.26 -2.80 -9.19
C GLU A 17 -4.17 -1.40 -8.59
N CYS A 18 -5.06 -0.51 -9.03
CA CYS A 18 -5.21 0.81 -8.45
C CYS A 18 -6.26 0.75 -7.34
N GLY A 19 -5.89 1.22 -6.14
CA GLY A 19 -6.81 1.33 -5.01
C GLY A 19 -8.03 2.23 -5.26
N PRO A 20 -8.92 2.40 -4.26
CA PRO A 20 -8.60 2.21 -2.84
C PRO A 20 -8.72 0.76 -2.35
N TRP A 21 -8.14 0.47 -1.18
CA TRP A 21 -8.38 -0.76 -0.42
C TRP A 21 -8.90 -0.44 0.98
N THR A 22 -9.47 -1.45 1.64
CA THR A 22 -9.87 -1.37 3.04
C THR A 22 -8.64 -1.42 3.92
N CYS A 23 -8.51 -0.47 4.85
CA CYS A 23 -7.42 -0.45 5.81
C CYS A 23 -7.60 -1.56 6.86
N PRO A 24 -6.61 -2.43 7.06
CA PRO A 24 -6.65 -3.45 8.12
C PRO A 24 -6.72 -2.88 9.54
N GLU A 25 -6.33 -1.61 9.73
CA GLU A 25 -6.26 -0.99 11.06
C GLU A 25 -7.55 -0.26 11.46
N CYS A 26 -8.22 0.42 10.52
CA CYS A 26 -9.41 1.23 10.80
C CYS A 26 -10.66 0.83 10.02
N ASP A 27 -10.58 -0.25 9.22
CA ASP A 27 -11.65 -0.76 8.37
C ASP A 27 -12.20 0.26 7.34
N GLU A 28 -11.52 1.38 7.12
CA GLU A 28 -11.93 2.38 6.14
C GLU A 28 -11.38 2.07 4.74
N TYR A 29 -12.22 2.29 3.71
CA TYR A 29 -11.86 2.12 2.31
C TYR A 29 -11.10 3.34 1.76
N THR A 30 -9.96 3.64 2.36
CA THR A 30 -9.17 4.86 2.12
C THR A 30 -7.67 4.59 1.98
N VAL A 31 -7.29 3.34 1.70
CA VAL A 31 -5.88 2.96 1.43
C VAL A 31 -5.53 3.21 -0.03
N HIS A 32 -4.46 3.97 -0.28
CA HIS A 32 -3.93 4.23 -1.61
C HIS A 32 -2.49 3.74 -1.75
N SER A 33 -2.11 3.36 -2.97
CA SER A 33 -0.74 2.99 -3.32
C SER A 33 0.08 4.19 -3.77
N GLY A 34 1.36 4.17 -3.42
CA GLY A 34 2.39 5.08 -3.88
C GLY A 34 3.60 4.30 -4.36
N GLU A 35 4.35 4.90 -5.27
CA GLU A 35 5.58 4.33 -5.82
C GLU A 35 6.68 5.39 -5.77
N ARG A 36 7.86 4.98 -5.32
CA ARG A 36 9.06 5.81 -5.37
C ARG A 36 9.93 5.36 -6.53
N PHE A 37 10.31 6.33 -7.36
CA PHE A 37 11.20 6.09 -8.49
C PHE A 37 12.61 6.61 -8.20
N GLU A 38 13.62 5.81 -8.50
CA GLU A 38 15.02 6.22 -8.54
C GLU A 38 15.62 5.82 -9.89
N GLN A 39 16.27 6.77 -10.58
CA GLN A 39 16.88 6.54 -11.90
C GLN A 39 15.92 5.89 -12.92
N GLY A 40 14.62 6.21 -12.85
CA GLY A 40 13.60 5.68 -13.75
C GLY A 40 13.07 4.29 -13.41
N HIS A 41 13.50 3.71 -12.27
CA HIS A 41 13.02 2.42 -11.78
C HIS A 41 12.26 2.60 -10.48
N VAL A 42 11.19 1.83 -10.25
CA VAL A 42 10.55 1.78 -8.95
C VAL A 42 11.52 1.11 -7.97
N VAL A 43 11.80 1.78 -6.85
CA VAL A 43 12.67 1.27 -5.78
C VAL A 43 11.89 0.92 -4.52
N GLU A 44 10.75 1.58 -4.29
CA GLU A 44 9.89 1.35 -3.14
C GLU A 44 8.42 1.45 -3.56
N TYR A 45 7.61 0.58 -2.98
CA TYR A 45 6.15 0.66 -3.01
C TYR A 45 5.65 0.99 -1.61
N SER A 46 4.69 1.90 -1.52
CA SER A 46 4.07 2.28 -0.25
C SER A 46 2.55 2.14 -0.33
N LEU A 47 1.92 1.83 0.79
CA LEU A 47 0.48 1.97 0.96
C LEU A 47 0.21 2.90 2.13
N MET A 48 -0.74 3.81 1.98
CA MET A 48 -1.13 4.74 3.03
C MET A 48 -2.66 4.79 3.14
N CYS A 49 -3.16 4.61 4.36
CA CYS A 49 -4.55 4.88 4.71
C CYS A 49 -4.71 6.36 5.08
N PHE A 50 -5.60 7.08 4.39
CA PHE A 50 -5.89 8.49 4.75
C PHE A 50 -6.80 8.64 5.97
N GLY A 51 -7.49 7.58 6.40
CA GLY A 51 -8.39 7.61 7.56
C GLY A 51 -7.65 7.61 8.89
N CYS A 52 -6.73 6.65 9.07
CA CYS A 52 -5.95 6.49 10.30
C CYS A 52 -4.46 6.82 10.16
N GLU A 53 -4.03 7.27 8.97
CA GLU A 53 -2.63 7.59 8.66
C GLU A 53 -1.67 6.39 8.80
N ALA A 54 -2.19 5.17 8.81
CA ALA A 54 -1.38 3.95 8.79
C ALA A 54 -0.66 3.81 7.44
N GLU A 55 0.63 3.49 7.49
CA GLU A 55 1.50 3.36 6.32
C GLU A 55 2.31 2.07 6.40
N VAL A 56 2.44 1.39 5.26
CA VAL A 56 3.38 0.29 5.06
C VAL A 56 4.24 0.56 3.83
N VAL A 57 5.51 0.20 3.90
CA VAL A 57 6.48 0.41 2.82
C VAL A 57 7.21 -0.91 2.56
N ALA A 58 7.35 -1.27 1.29
CA ALA A 58 8.08 -2.44 0.84
C ALA A 58 9.05 -2.06 -0.28
N PRO A 59 10.27 -2.63 -0.31
CA PRO A 59 11.18 -2.47 -1.45
C PRO A 59 10.55 -3.11 -2.71
N ALA A 60 10.88 -2.55 -3.87
CA ALA A 60 10.43 -3.06 -5.17
C ALA A 60 10.90 -4.49 -5.43
#